data_AF-K3XPX7-F1
#
_entry.id   AF-K3XPX7-F1
#
_cell.length_a   1.000
_cell.length_b   1.000
_cell.length_c   1.000
_cell.angle_alpha   90.00
_cell.angle_beta   90.00
_cell.angle_gamma   90.00
#
_symmetry.space_group_name_H-M   'P 1'
#
loop_
_entity.id
_entity.type
_entity.pdbx_description
1 polymer ?
#
loop_
_entity_poly.entity_id
_entity_poly.type
_entity_poly.pdbx_seq_one_letter_code
_entity_poly.pdbx_strand_id
1 'polypeptide(L)'
;MVPSYANLMPDLIVSIATKINDARDFIRFKAVCKSWNCARSGEARPFDPWILKSEDIGESGAMTFTSVVNHRLFEVSFLTLAGKKTSFIGCDGSGCLVAVDDKDGTSSLLLNPLSPREHIILP
;
A
#
# COMPACT_ATOMS: atom_id res chain seq x y z
N MET A 1 18.43 -26.11 17.34
CA MET A 1 18.52 -24.82 16.64
C MET A 1 17.18 -24.57 15.97
N VAL A 2 16.46 -23.52 16.36
CA VAL A 2 15.14 -23.22 15.77
C VAL A 2 15.37 -22.56 14.40
N PRO A 3 14.70 -23.00 13.32
CA PRO A 3 14.82 -22.33 12.03
C PRO A 3 14.43 -20.86 12.17
N SER A 4 15.30 -19.96 11.70
CA SER A 4 14.99 -18.53 11.66
C SER A 4 14.21 -18.23 10.38
N TYR A 5 12.94 -17.87 10.53
CA TYR A 5 12.11 -17.40 9.41
C TYR A 5 12.64 -16.10 8.78
N ALA A 6 13.53 -15.36 9.45
CA ALA A 6 14.17 -14.18 8.87
C ALA A 6 15.21 -14.53 7.77
N ASN A 7 15.69 -15.77 7.75
CA ASN A 7 16.76 -16.26 6.86
C ASN A 7 16.24 -17.25 5.80
N LEU A 8 14.97 -17.15 5.40
CA LEU A 8 14.45 -17.96 4.29
C LEU A 8 15.11 -17.55 2.96
N MET A 9 15.19 -18.50 2.03
CA MET A 9 15.72 -18.24 0.70
C MET A 9 14.84 -17.19 -0.03
N PRO A 10 15.43 -16.26 -0.80
CA PRO A 10 14.68 -15.18 -1.45
C PRO A 10 13.56 -15.66 -2.40
N ASP A 11 13.79 -16.76 -3.11
CA ASP A 11 12.81 -17.42 -3.99
C ASP A 11 11.58 -17.92 -3.21
N LEU A 12 11.78 -18.45 -2.00
CA LEU A 12 10.70 -18.87 -1.13
C LEU A 12 9.89 -17.67 -0.62
N ILE A 13 10.56 -16.57 -0.25
CA ILE A 13 9.88 -15.32 0.14
C ILE A 13 9.01 -14.80 -0.99
N VAL A 14 9.52 -14.77 -2.22
CA VAL A 14 8.75 -14.40 -3.42
C VAL A 14 7.60 -15.37 -3.66
N SER A 15 7.80 -16.68 -3.49
CA SER A 15 6.75 -17.69 -3.64
C SER A 15 5.62 -17.54 -2.62
N ILE A 16 5.93 -17.12 -1.39
CA ILE A 16 4.91 -16.80 -0.39
C ILE A 16 4.18 -15.51 -0.79
N ALA A 17 4.93 -14.46 -1.14
CA ALA A 17 4.39 -13.17 -1.56
C ALA A 17 3.37 -13.28 -2.71
N THR A 18 3.60 -14.16 -3.69
CA THR A 18 2.69 -14.36 -4.83
C THR A 18 1.39 -15.08 -4.47
N LYS A 19 1.33 -15.74 -3.31
CA LYS A 19 0.13 -16.44 -2.81
C LYS A 19 -0.77 -15.56 -1.95
N ILE A 20 -0.31 -14.38 -1.55
CA ILE A 20 -1.08 -13.44 -0.73
C ILE A 20 -1.99 -12.62 -1.64
N ASN A 21 -3.31 -12.78 -1.51
CA ASN A 21 -4.30 -12.07 -2.33
C ASN A 21 -4.90 -10.84 -1.64
N ASP A 22 -4.82 -10.78 -0.30
CA ASP A 22 -5.22 -9.62 0.50
C ASP A 22 -3.98 -8.76 0.80
N ALA A 23 -3.97 -7.48 0.42
CA ALA A 23 -2.75 -6.73 0.63
C ALA A 23 -2.56 -6.11 1.99
N ARG A 24 -3.56 -6.13 2.87
CA ARG A 24 -3.26 -5.89 4.28
C ARG A 24 -2.26 -6.93 4.76
N ASP A 25 -2.49 -8.19 4.40
CA ASP A 25 -1.61 -9.29 4.75
C ASP A 25 -0.26 -9.18 4.02
N PHE A 26 -0.25 -8.66 2.79
CA PHE A 26 1.00 -8.40 2.06
C PHE A 26 1.83 -7.26 2.64
N ILE A 27 1.20 -6.15 3.04
CA ILE A 27 1.87 -5.03 3.72
C ILE A 27 2.49 -5.51 5.03
N ARG A 28 1.74 -6.32 5.80
CA ARG A 28 2.24 -6.93 7.04
C ARG A 28 3.39 -7.90 6.78
N PHE A 29 3.29 -8.71 5.73
CA PHE A 29 4.36 -9.61 5.29
C PHE A 29 5.65 -8.85 4.99
N LYS A 30 5.59 -7.76 4.22
CA LYS A 30 6.76 -6.91 3.91
C LYS A 30 7.35 -6.22 5.14
N ALA A 31 6.53 -5.96 6.16
CA ALA A 31 6.95 -5.26 7.37
C ALA A 31 7.69 -6.15 8.39
N VAL A 32 7.75 -7.48 8.19
CA VAL A 32 8.37 -8.42 9.15
C VAL A 32 9.84 -8.10 9.38
N CYS A 33 10.64 -8.04 8.31
CA CYS A 33 12.04 -7.66 8.36
C CYS A 33 12.55 -7.27 6.96
N LYS A 34 13.76 -6.69 6.90
CA LYS A 34 14.35 -6.21 5.64
C LYS A 34 14.39 -7.28 4.54
N SER A 35 14.70 -8.53 4.87
CA SER A 35 14.76 -9.65 3.91
C SER A 35 13.40 -10.05 3.34
N TRP A 36 12.30 -9.71 4.01
CA TRP A 36 10.93 -9.99 3.56
C TRP A 36 10.30 -8.82 2.79
N ASN A 37 10.94 -7.65 2.80
CA ASN A 37 10.49 -6.47 2.07
C ASN A 37 10.81 -6.61 0.56
N CYS A 38 10.13 -7.53 -0.11
CA CYS A 38 10.27 -7.77 -1.54
C CYS A 38 9.13 -7.12 -2.35
N ALA A 39 9.38 -6.86 -3.63
CA ALA A 39 8.33 -6.55 -4.59
C ALA A 39 7.69 -7.85 -5.10
N ARG A 40 6.40 -7.80 -5.48
CA ARG A 40 5.80 -8.88 -6.28
C ARG A 40 6.32 -8.81 -7.70
N SER A 41 6.49 -9.97 -8.34
CA SER A 41 6.69 -10.03 -9.78
C SER A 41 5.48 -9.42 -10.50
N GLY A 42 5.72 -8.70 -11.60
CA GLY A 42 4.68 -8.07 -12.42
C GLY A 42 3.70 -9.06 -13.06
N GLU A 43 4.01 -10.36 -13.05
CA GLU A 43 3.12 -11.44 -13.50
C GLU A 43 2.12 -11.90 -12.43
N ALA A 44 2.25 -11.40 -11.20
CA ALA A 44 1.38 -11.82 -10.11
C ALA A 44 -0.04 -11.26 -10.30
N ARG A 45 -1.06 -12.05 -9.94
CA ARG A 45 -2.48 -11.62 -10.01
C ARG A 45 -2.67 -10.28 -9.28
N PRO A 46 -3.57 -9.41 -9.72
CA PRO A 46 -3.93 -8.24 -8.93
C PRO A 46 -4.45 -8.68 -7.55
N PHE A 47 -4.24 -7.85 -6.54
CA PHE A 47 -4.86 -8.07 -5.24
C PHE A 47 -6.38 -8.02 -5.35
N ASP A 48 -7.05 -8.63 -4.38
CA ASP A 48 -8.50 -8.48 -4.24
C ASP A 48 -8.86 -6.98 -4.17
N PRO A 49 -9.95 -6.56 -4.83
CA PRO A 49 -10.29 -5.14 -4.92
C PRO A 49 -10.57 -4.54 -3.55
N TRP A 50 -10.09 -3.33 -3.32
CA TRP A 50 -10.41 -2.54 -2.13
C TRP A 50 -11.08 -1.23 -2.50
N ILE A 51 -11.92 -0.78 -1.58
CA ILE A 51 -12.60 0.50 -1.66
C ILE A 51 -11.94 1.42 -0.66
N LEU A 52 -11.44 2.54 -1.14
CA LEU A 52 -11.03 3.64 -0.29
C LEU A 52 -12.28 4.22 0.39
N LYS A 53 -12.29 4.23 1.72
CA LYS A 53 -13.32 4.92 2.48
C LYS A 53 -13.02 6.43 2.45
N SER A 54 -13.94 7.22 1.89
CA SER A 54 -13.84 8.67 1.91
C SER A 54 -14.16 9.17 3.32
N GLU A 55 -13.12 9.47 4.09
CA GLU A 55 -13.18 10.25 5.31
C GLU A 55 -12.13 11.37 5.18
N ASP A 56 -12.39 12.54 5.77
CA ASP A 56 -11.39 13.62 5.82
C ASP A 56 -10.08 13.02 6.37
N ILE A 57 -9.00 13.16 5.61
CA ILE A 57 -7.67 12.76 6.06
C ILE A 57 -7.39 13.64 7.28
N GLY A 58 -7.58 13.08 8.47
CA GLY A 58 -7.30 13.79 9.69
C GLY A 58 -5.83 14.22 9.75
N GLU A 59 -5.45 14.94 10.80
CA GLU A 59 -4.07 15.40 11.02
C GLU A 59 -3.01 14.30 10.84
N SER A 60 -3.38 13.03 11.04
CA SER A 60 -2.51 11.87 10.91
C SER A 60 -2.08 11.46 9.49
N GLY A 61 -2.73 11.92 8.42
CA GLY A 61 -2.42 11.42 7.07
C GLY A 61 -2.81 9.95 6.85
N ALA A 62 -3.69 9.41 7.71
CA ALA A 62 -4.11 8.01 7.70
C ALA A 62 -5.30 7.80 6.77
N MET A 63 -5.28 6.69 6.03
CA MET A 63 -6.27 6.33 5.05
C MET A 63 -6.82 4.94 5.32
N THR A 64 -8.15 4.80 5.32
CA THR A 64 -8.81 3.52 5.58
C THR A 64 -9.33 2.90 4.29
N PHE A 65 -8.93 1.66 4.04
CA PHE A 65 -9.39 0.84 2.93
C PHE A 65 -10.25 -0.30 3.44
N THR A 66 -11.25 -0.69 2.66
CA THR A 66 -12.12 -1.85 2.93
C THR A 66 -11.93 -2.88 1.84
N SER A 67 -11.64 -4.13 2.21
CA SER A 67 -11.63 -5.23 1.26
C SER A 67 -13.04 -5.62 0.84
N VAL A 68 -13.27 -5.76 -0.47
CA VAL A 68 -14.60 -6.15 -1.01
C VAL A 68 -14.90 -7.61 -0.71
N VAL A 69 -13.88 -8.46 -0.58
CA VAL A 69 -14.03 -9.90 -0.42
C VAL A 69 -14.41 -10.29 1.01
N ASN A 70 -13.79 -9.66 2.01
CA ASN A 70 -13.92 -10.06 3.41
C ASN A 70 -14.39 -8.93 4.34
N HIS A 71 -14.68 -7.74 3.79
CA HIS A 71 -15.11 -6.53 4.52
C HIS A 71 -14.16 -6.09 5.64
N ARG A 72 -12.90 -6.54 5.62
CA ARG A 72 -11.91 -6.11 6.60
C ARG A 72 -11.43 -4.72 6.27
N LEU A 73 -11.34 -3.90 7.32
CA LEU A 73 -10.70 -2.61 7.26
C LEU A 73 -9.19 -2.76 7.46
N PHE A 74 -8.44 -1.93 6.75
CA PHE A 74 -7.05 -1.69 7.05
C PHE A 74 -6.69 -0.22 6.84
N GLU A 75 -5.84 0.27 7.72
CA GLU A 75 -5.39 1.65 7.71
C GLU A 75 -3.95 1.70 7.18
N VAL A 76 -3.69 2.68 6.32
CA VAL A 76 -2.38 2.98 5.77
C VAL A 76 -2.07 4.45 6.06
N SER A 77 -0.98 4.70 6.77
CA SER A 77 -0.55 6.06 7.11
C SER A 77 0.45 6.58 6.09
N PHE A 78 0.12 7.69 5.44
CA PHE A 78 1.02 8.42 4.55
C PHE A 78 1.43 9.73 5.22
N LEU A 79 2.60 9.73 5.86
CA LEU A 79 3.10 10.91 6.60
C LEU A 79 3.23 12.16 5.72
N THR A 80 3.51 11.98 4.41
CA THR A 80 3.59 13.09 3.44
C THR A 80 2.26 13.84 3.25
N LEU A 81 1.13 13.23 3.64
CA LEU A 81 -0.21 13.79 3.56
C LEU A 81 -0.71 14.37 4.90
N ALA A 82 0.05 14.21 5.98
CA ALA A 82 -0.36 14.69 7.30
C ALA A 82 -0.65 16.20 7.28
N GLY A 83 -1.84 16.59 7.74
CA GLY A 83 -2.29 17.98 7.78
C GLY A 83 -2.62 18.60 6.41
N LYS A 84 -2.62 17.82 5.32
CA LYS A 84 -2.98 18.29 3.97
C LYS A 84 -4.40 17.89 3.62
N LYS A 85 -5.13 18.83 3.01
CA LYS A 85 -6.41 18.51 2.38
C LYS A 85 -6.10 18.03 0.96
N THR A 86 -6.34 16.75 0.68
CA THR A 86 -6.00 16.17 -0.62
C THR A 86 -7.16 15.38 -1.19
N SER A 87 -7.37 15.54 -2.49
CA SER A 87 -8.29 14.73 -3.29
C SER A 87 -7.54 13.51 -3.84
N PHE A 88 -8.21 12.35 -3.91
CA PHE A 88 -7.61 11.13 -4.41
C PHE A 88 -8.28 10.62 -5.67
N ILE A 89 -7.45 10.19 -6.62
CA ILE A 89 -7.88 9.54 -7.85
C ILE A 89 -7.22 8.16 -7.89
N GLY A 90 -8.02 7.12 -8.06
CA GLY A 90 -7.49 5.78 -8.30
C GLY A 90 -6.92 5.66 -9.70
N CYS A 91 -5.70 5.13 -9.83
CA CYS A 91 -5.18 4.70 -11.12
C CYS A 91 -5.61 3.25 -11.37
N ASP A 92 -6.38 3.04 -12.43
CA ASP A 92 -6.75 1.70 -12.87
C ASP A 92 -5.51 0.90 -13.31
N GLY A 93 -5.54 -0.41 -13.05
CA GLY A 93 -4.47 -1.35 -13.40
C GLY A 93 -3.23 -1.36 -12.49
N SER A 94 -2.81 -0.24 -11.90
CA SER A 94 -1.61 -0.20 -11.04
C SER A 94 -1.88 -0.36 -9.54
N GLY A 95 -3.12 -0.11 -9.09
CA GLY A 95 -3.47 -0.08 -7.67
C GLY A 95 -2.86 1.11 -6.91
N CYS A 96 -2.30 2.08 -7.62
CA CYS A 96 -1.78 3.32 -7.07
C CYS A 96 -2.88 4.38 -6.93
N LEU A 97 -2.63 5.34 -6.06
CA LEU A 97 -3.48 6.52 -5.87
C LEU A 97 -2.71 7.77 -6.28
N VAL A 98 -3.36 8.66 -7.01
CA VAL A 98 -2.88 10.03 -7.22
C VAL A 98 -3.51 10.90 -6.14
N ALA A 99 -2.70 11.51 -5.30
CA ALA A 99 -3.11 12.52 -4.32
C ALA A 99 -2.82 13.90 -4.89
N VAL A 100 -3.83 14.78 -4.90
CA VAL A 100 -3.73 16.17 -5.37
C VAL A 100 -3.99 17.09 -4.19
N ASP A 101 -3.09 18.03 -3.92
CA ASP A 101 -3.30 19.04 -2.87
C ASP A 101 -4.41 20.02 -3.28
N ASP A 102 -5.47 20.09 -2.48
CA ASP A 102 -6.62 20.94 -2.74
C ASP A 102 -6.27 22.44 -2.65
N LYS A 103 -5.19 22.82 -1.95
CA LYS A 103 -4.78 24.22 -1.79
C LYS A 103 -4.05 24.76 -3.00
N ASP A 104 -3.11 23.98 -3.54
CA ASP A 104 -2.22 24.44 -4.61
C ASP A 104 -2.65 23.90 -5.98
N GLY A 105 -3.49 22.87 -6.05
CA GLY A 105 -4.07 22.28 -7.27
C GLY A 105 -3.07 21.71 -8.28
N THR A 106 -1.77 21.83 -8.01
CA THR A 106 -0.65 21.56 -8.93
C THR A 106 0.32 20.53 -8.37
N SER A 107 0.43 20.44 -7.04
CA SER A 107 1.23 19.40 -6.41
C SER A 107 0.47 18.08 -6.42
N SER A 108 0.96 17.13 -7.22
CA SER A 108 0.41 15.78 -7.29
C SER A 108 1.44 14.72 -6.90
N LEU A 109 0.98 13.71 -6.14
CA LEU A 109 1.80 12.61 -5.65
C LEU A 109 1.19 11.30 -6.10
N LEU A 110 2.01 10.41 -6.67
CA LEU A 110 1.64 9.01 -6.88
C LEU A 110 2.03 8.21 -5.63
N LEU A 111 1.04 7.57 -5.03
CA LEU A 111 1.14 6.79 -3.81
C LEU A 111 0.88 5.33 -4.11
N ASN A 112 1.70 4.45 -3.55
CA ASN A 112 1.46 3.02 -3.55
C ASN A 112 1.01 2.58 -2.14
N PRO A 113 -0.27 2.19 -1.94
CA PRO A 113 -0.76 1.67 -0.67
C PRO A 113 0.04 0.49 -0.11
N LEU A 114 0.75 -0.25 -0.97
CA LEU A 114 1.57 -1.42 -0.63
C LEU A 114 3.00 -1.07 -0.22
N SER A 115 3.40 0.17 -0.47
CA SER A 115 4.69 0.75 -0.10
C SER A 115 4.44 2.16 0.44
N PRO A 116 3.78 2.32 1.60
CA PRO A 116 3.33 3.64 2.07
C PRO A 116 4.46 4.62 2.43
N ARG A 117 5.70 4.14 2.48
CA ARG A 117 6.91 4.96 2.67
C ARG A 117 7.46 5.52 1.36
N GLU A 118 7.01 4.99 0.23
CA GLU A 118 7.47 5.34 -1.10
C GLU A 118 6.39 6.18 -1.78
N HIS A 119 6.78 7.33 -2.34
CA HIS A 119 5.92 8.20 -3.11
C HIS A 119 6.71 8.81 -4.26
N ILE A 120 6.03 9.09 -5.36
CA ILE A 120 6.62 9.74 -6.54
C ILE A 120 5.94 11.10 -6.71
N ILE A 121 6.73 12.15 -6.83
CA ILE A 121 6.23 13.48 -7.17
C ILE A 121 5.96 13.48 -8.67
N LEU A 122 4.73 13.84 -9.04
CA LEU A 122 4.33 13.97 -10.43
C LEU A 122 4.53 15.43 -10.90
N PRO A 123 4.87 15.63 -12.19
CA PRO A 123 5.12 16.95 -12.76
C PRO A 123 3.85 17.79 -12.94
#